data_AF-A0A943GWW0-F1
#
_entry.id   AF-A0A943GWW0-F1
#
_cell.length_a   1.000
_cell.length_b   1.000
_cell.length_c   1.000
_cell.angle_alpha   90.00
_cell.angle_beta   90.00
_cell.angle_gamma   90.00
#
_symmetry.space_group_name_H-M   'P 1'
#
loop_
_entity.id
_entity.type
_entity.pdbx_description
1 polymer ?
#
loop_
_entity_poly.entity_id
_entity_poly.type
_entity_poly.pdbx_seq_one_letter_code
_entity_poly.pdbx_strand_id
1 'polypeptide(L)'
;MKGQESLDALWEAIKDGFIDTIATDHCPFQSYEKDWGKDDFTKIPNGCAGVETQTSRCLLCENAPCSHACTSHLPVSDIIRSFRFENHMGAAERSCKM
;
A
#
# COMPACT_ATOMS: atom_id res chain seq x y z
N MET A 1 -0.23 10.45 -7.17
CA MET A 1 -0.71 10.36 -5.77
C MET A 1 -1.92 11.28 -5.63
N LYS A 2 -2.98 10.87 -4.94
CA LYS A 2 -4.15 11.75 -4.68
C LYS A 2 -3.79 12.85 -3.65
N GLY A 3 -4.62 13.89 -3.55
CA GLY A 3 -4.43 15.00 -2.60
C GLY A 3 -4.81 14.66 -1.16
N GLN A 4 -4.54 15.60 -0.24
CA GLN A 4 -4.72 15.40 1.20
C GLN A 4 -6.17 15.05 1.59
N GLU A 5 -7.16 15.66 0.93
CA GLU A 5 -8.59 15.36 1.17
C GLU A 5 -8.92 13.87 1.01
N SER A 6 -8.35 13.21 -0.01
CA SER A 6 -8.55 11.77 -0.19
C SER A 6 -7.85 10.94 0.89
N LEU A 7 -6.72 11.41 1.42
CA LEU A 7 -6.01 10.75 2.51
C LEU A 7 -6.80 10.85 3.81
N ASP A 8 -7.35 12.03 4.11
CA ASP A 8 -8.15 12.26 5.31
C ASP A 8 -9.42 11.40 5.30
N ALA A 9 -10.10 11.31 4.15
CA ALA A 9 -11.26 10.43 3.98
C ALA A 9 -10.92 8.93 4.21
N LEU A 10 -9.75 8.48 3.75
CA LEU A 10 -9.30 7.10 4.00
C LEU A 10 -9.01 6.86 5.48
N TRP A 11 -8.41 7.83 6.17
CA TRP A 11 -8.17 7.72 7.61
C TRP A 11 -9.46 7.68 8.42
N GLU A 12 -10.45 8.51 8.10
CA GLU A 12 -11.78 8.42 8.73
C GLU A 12 -12.43 7.05 8.47
N ALA A 13 -12.37 6.54 7.24
CA ALA A 13 -12.93 5.23 6.93
C ALA A 13 -12.26 4.07 7.70
N ILE A 14 -10.95 4.15 7.96
CA ILE A 14 -10.25 3.17 8.80
C ILE A 14 -10.72 3.27 10.27
N LYS A 15 -10.83 4.48 10.81
CA LYS A 15 -11.28 4.70 12.19
C LYS A 15 -12.70 4.20 12.42
N ASP A 16 -13.60 4.53 11.51
CA ASP A 16 -15.01 4.17 11.58
C ASP A 16 -15.24 2.67 11.33
N GLY A 17 -14.18 1.95 10.92
CA GLY A 17 -14.24 0.52 10.63
C GLY A 17 -14.90 0.20 9.28
N PHE A 18 -15.02 1.17 8.37
CA PHE A 18 -15.44 0.92 6.99
C PHE A 18 -14.36 0.23 6.16
N ILE A 19 -13.09 0.35 6.56
CA ILE A 19 -11.95 -0.34 5.94
C ILE A 19 -11.31 -1.28 6.96
N ASP A 20 -11.46 -2.59 6.72
CA ASP A 20 -10.92 -3.63 7.61
C ASP A 20 -9.51 -4.10 7.23
N THR A 21 -9.12 -3.94 5.97
CA THR A 21 -7.88 -4.52 5.42
C THR A 21 -7.06 -3.48 4.69
N ILE A 22 -5.78 -3.38 5.06
CA ILE A 22 -4.78 -2.56 4.38
C ILE A 22 -3.79 -3.51 3.69
N ALA A 23 -3.52 -3.26 2.41
CA ALA A 23 -2.57 -4.05 1.61
C ALA A 23 -1.52 -3.14 0.98
N THR A 24 -0.32 -3.67 0.76
CA THR A 24 0.81 -2.92 0.15
C THR A 24 0.73 -2.83 -1.36
N ASP A 25 -0.18 -3.61 -1.99
CA ASP A 25 -0.25 -3.81 -3.45
C ASP A 25 1.14 -4.05 -4.06
N HIS A 26 1.91 -4.95 -3.42
CA HIS A 26 3.29 -5.24 -3.80
C HIS A 26 3.37 -5.79 -5.22
N CYS A 27 3.79 -4.93 -6.15
CA CYS A 27 3.91 -5.23 -7.57
C CYS A 27 5.28 -4.69 -8.06
N PRO A 28 6.39 -5.41 -7.79
CA PRO A 28 7.72 -4.96 -8.13
C PRO A 28 8.00 -5.13 -9.63
N PHE A 29 8.70 -4.16 -10.20
CA PHE A 29 9.31 -4.23 -11.53
C PHE A 29 10.81 -3.99 -11.39
N GLN A 30 11.60 -4.56 -12.29
CA GLN A 30 13.02 -4.34 -12.37
C GLN A 30 13.32 -2.88 -12.74
N SER A 31 14.45 -2.35 -12.29
CA SER A 31 14.81 -0.94 -12.51
C SER A 31 14.81 -0.56 -13.99
N TYR A 32 15.31 -1.44 -14.86
CA TYR A 32 15.34 -1.19 -16.30
C TYR A 32 13.95 -1.15 -16.95
N GLU A 33 12.94 -1.81 -16.35
CA GLU A 33 11.55 -1.77 -16.84
C GLU A 33 10.89 -0.42 -16.52
N LYS A 34 11.29 0.21 -15.41
CA LYS A 34 10.86 1.58 -15.07
C LYS A 34 11.44 2.62 -16.03
N ASP A 35 12.63 2.35 -16.57
CA ASP A 35 13.29 3.24 -17.52
C ASP A 35 12.65 3.24 -18.91
N TRP A 36 11.75 2.28 -19.22
CA TRP A 36 11.05 2.21 -20.51
C TRP A 36 10.25 3.46 -20.88
N GLY A 37 9.80 4.21 -19.87
CA GLY A 37 9.06 5.45 -20.06
C GLY A 37 9.80 6.70 -19.59
N LYS A 38 11.15 6.69 -19.60
CA LYS A 38 11.96 7.86 -19.22
C LYS A 38 11.55 9.14 -19.94
N ASP A 39 11.17 9.03 -21.22
CA ASP A 39 10.72 10.14 -22.06
C ASP A 39 9.19 10.16 -22.29
N ASP A 40 8.48 9.14 -21.79
CA ASP A 40 7.02 8.99 -21.94
C ASP A 40 6.46 8.19 -20.76
N PHE A 41 5.86 8.89 -19.80
CA PHE A 41 5.33 8.29 -18.58
C PHE A 41 4.26 7.23 -18.84
N THR A 42 3.60 7.23 -20.01
CA THR A 42 2.57 6.24 -20.35
C THR A 42 3.15 4.84 -20.60
N LYS A 43 4.46 4.74 -20.82
CA LYS A 43 5.18 3.47 -21.05
C LYS A 43 5.79 2.88 -19.78
N ILE A 44 5.75 3.60 -18.66
CA ILE A 44 6.29 3.11 -17.38
C ILE A 44 5.28 2.08 -16.81
N PRO A 45 5.70 0.83 -16.53
CA PRO A 45 4.83 -0.12 -15.87
C PRO A 45 4.48 0.37 -14.46
N ASN A 46 3.20 0.37 -14.10
CA ASN A 46 2.72 0.90 -12.81
C ASN A 46 2.82 -0.17 -11.72
N GLY A 47 3.54 0.13 -10.63
CA GLY A 47 3.69 -0.76 -9.48
C GLY A 47 4.91 -0.40 -8.63
N CYS A 48 4.85 -0.63 -7.32
CA CYS A 48 5.94 -0.31 -6.40
C CYS A 48 6.21 -1.50 -5.46
N ALA A 49 7.47 -1.65 -5.06
CA ALA A 49 7.84 -2.60 -4.03
C ALA A 49 7.55 -2.01 -2.64
N GLY A 50 6.52 -2.54 -1.95
CA GLY A 50 6.15 -2.10 -0.60
C GLY A 50 6.33 -3.12 0.53
N VAL A 51 6.57 -4.41 0.24
CA VAL A 51 6.47 -5.47 1.26
C VAL A 51 7.58 -5.36 2.32
N GLU A 52 8.84 -5.24 1.91
CA GLU A 52 9.96 -5.20 2.87
C GLU A 52 10.00 -3.91 3.69
N THR A 53 9.59 -2.78 3.11
CA THR A 53 9.71 -1.48 3.77
C THR A 53 8.50 -1.16 4.64
N GLN A 54 7.29 -1.47 4.19
CA GLN A 54 6.07 -1.14 4.94
C GLN A 54 5.71 -2.23 5.94
N THR A 55 5.76 -3.51 5.56
CA THR A 55 5.36 -4.61 6.44
C THR A 55 6.26 -4.69 7.68
N SER A 56 7.58 -4.51 7.51
CA SER A 56 8.55 -4.54 8.62
C SER A 56 8.35 -3.40 9.62
N ARG A 57 8.17 -2.17 9.13
CA ARG A 57 7.97 -0.99 9.99
C ARG A 57 6.66 -1.04 10.76
N CYS A 58 5.64 -1.62 10.13
CA CYS A 58 4.33 -1.85 10.71
C CYS A 58 4.34 -2.99 11.76
N LEU A 59 5.02 -4.11 11.47
CA LEU A 59 5.13 -5.28 12.36
C LEU A 59 5.92 -5.01 13.64
N LEU A 60 7.04 -4.31 13.51
CA LEU A 60 7.98 -4.11 14.62
C LEU A 60 7.59 -2.93 15.51
N CYS A 61 6.53 -2.18 15.17
CA CYS A 61 6.19 -0.89 15.77
C CYS A 61 7.36 0.13 15.79
N GLU A 62 8.45 -0.15 15.06
CA GLU A 62 9.62 0.71 14.94
C GLU A 62 9.30 1.82 13.94
N ASN A 63 8.97 3.01 14.44
CA ASN A 63 8.61 4.18 13.62
C ASN A 63 7.55 3.83 12.55
N ALA A 64 6.45 3.20 12.98
CA ALA A 64 5.36 2.81 12.10
C ALA A 64 4.87 4.07 11.34
N PRO A 65 5.13 4.19 10.03
CA PRO A 65 4.84 5.42 9.30
C PRO A 65 3.33 5.69 9.23
N CYS A 66 2.50 4.65 9.38
CA CYS A 66 1.05 4.77 9.46
C CYS A 66 0.56 5.52 10.70
N SER A 67 1.18 5.35 11.87
CA SER A 67 0.77 6.08 13.08
C SER A 67 1.17 7.55 13.02
N HIS A 68 2.30 7.87 12.38
CA HIS A 68 2.75 9.25 12.16
C HIS A 68 1.98 9.95 11.03
N ALA A 69 1.61 9.23 9.98
CA ALA A 69 0.82 9.76 8.87
C ALA A 69 -0.67 9.90 9.21
N CYS A 70 -1.14 9.21 10.25
CA CYS A 70 -2.50 9.34 10.75
C CYS A 70 -2.66 10.68 11.47
N THR A 71 -3.50 11.55 10.90
CA THR A 71 -3.87 12.86 11.48
C THR A 71 -4.45 12.76 12.88
N SER A 72 -4.94 11.59 13.27
CA SER A 72 -5.62 11.34 14.54
C SER A 72 -4.87 10.41 15.48
N HIS A 73 -3.63 10.06 15.10
CA HIS A 73 -2.67 9.35 15.96
C HIS A 73 -3.26 8.05 16.54
N LEU A 74 -3.94 7.28 15.69
CA LEU A 74 -4.42 5.96 16.07
C LEU A 74 -3.24 5.07 16.49
N PRO A 75 -3.39 4.26 17.55
CA PRO A 75 -2.37 3.30 17.92
C PRO A 75 -2.24 2.24 16.82
N VAL A 76 -1.01 1.76 16.61
CA VAL A 76 -0.71 0.78 15.55
C VAL A 76 -1.57 -0.48 15.67
N SER A 77 -1.94 -0.88 16.89
CA SER A 77 -2.84 -2.00 17.16
C SER A 77 -4.23 -1.86 16.55
N ASP A 78 -4.73 -0.62 16.42
CA ASP A 78 -6.07 -0.37 15.89
C ASP A 78 -6.07 -0.33 14.36
N ILE A 79 -4.91 0.02 13.78
CA ILE A 79 -4.65 0.04 12.34
C ILE A 79 -4.35 -1.37 11.83
N ILE A 80 -3.59 -2.16 12.60
CA ILE A 80 -3.08 -3.47 12.18
C ILE A 80 -3.69 -4.55 13.05
N ARG A 81 -4.84 -5.04 12.61
CA ARG A 81 -5.61 -6.08 13.32
C ARG A 81 -5.19 -7.51 12.95
N SER A 82 -4.62 -7.71 11.77
CA SER A 82 -4.10 -9.01 11.33
C SER A 82 -3.15 -8.86 10.13
N PHE A 83 -2.17 -9.76 10.02
CA PHE A 83 -1.33 -9.89 8.81
C PHE A 83 -1.72 -11.15 8.06
N ARG A 84 -2.03 -11.01 6.77
CA ARG A 84 -2.23 -12.15 5.85
C ARG A 84 -1.22 -12.06 4.71
N PHE A 85 -0.39 -13.09 4.58
CA PHE A 85 0.62 -13.19 3.52
C PHE A 85 0.08 -13.81 2.23
N GLU A 86 -1.07 -14.46 2.31
CA GLU A 86 -1.70 -15.12 1.18
C GLU A 86 -2.62 -14.15 0.43
N ASN A 87 -2.23 -13.77 -0.79
CA ASN A 87 -3.06 -13.01 -1.73
C ASN A 87 -3.45 -13.89 -2.93
N HIS A 88 -4.20 -14.96 -2.68
CA HIS A 88 -4.59 -15.93 -3.73
C HIS A 88 -5.45 -15.31 -4.84
N MET A 89 -6.22 -14.27 -4.52
CA MET A 89 -7.20 -13.68 -5.44
C MET A 89 -6.66 -12.48 -6.24
N GLY A 90 -5.84 -11.62 -5.62
CA GLY A 90 -5.47 -10.33 -6.22
C GLY A 90 -4.43 -10.40 -7.36
N ALA A 91 -3.56 -11.41 -7.36
CA ALA A 91 -2.57 -11.61 -8.43
C ALA A 91 -3.16 -12.37 -9.63
N ALA A 92 -3.98 -13.39 -9.39
CA ALA A 92 -4.50 -14.28 -10.42
C ALA A 92 -5.46 -13.59 -11.41
N GLU A 93 -6.27 -12.63 -10.95
CA GLU A 93 -7.25 -11.95 -11.81
C GLU A 93 -6.64 -10.94 -12.78
N ARG A 94 -5.40 -10.48 -12.56
CA ARG A 94 -4.74 -9.51 -13.47
C ARG A 94 -3.87 -10.16 -14.54
N SER A 95 -3.46 -11.42 -14.36
CA SER A 95 -2.60 -12.14 -15.31
C SER A 95 -3.36 -12.92 -16.39
N CYS A 96 -4.70 -12.97 -16.32
CA CYS A 96 -5.53 -13.69 -17.29
C CYS A 96 -6.52 -12.76 -18.01
N LYS A 97 -5.99 -11.76 -18.71
CA LYS A 97 -6.65 -11.21 -19.91
C LYS A 97 -5.63 -11.30 -21.05
N MET A 98 -5.60 -12.49 -21.67
CA MET A 98 -5.18 -12.66 -23.07
C MET A 98 -6.28 -12.14 -23.99
#